data_AF-A0A8T3PCP9-F1
#
_entry.id   AF-A0A8T3PCP9-F1
#
_cell.length_a   1.000
_cell.length_b   1.000
_cell.length_c   1.000
_cell.angle_alpha   90.00
_cell.angle_beta   90.00
_cell.angle_gamma   90.00
#
_symmetry.space_group_name_H-M   'P 1'
#
loop_
_entity.id
_entity.type
_entity.pdbx_description
1 polymer ?
#
loop_
_entity_poly.entity_id
_entity_poly.type
_entity_poly.pdbx_seq_one_letter_code
_entity_poly.pdbx_strand_id
1 'polypeptide(L)'
;MITTVLQRTTRTFMAAIVLATVALGVAVTPSVDADGLRNCADITGPQSGRVGCYENVWVDGVQVRMTFANTSFAGSTPKQLDPFYVLAPQTSAPQGWPPNTFLHDHVVRRGPTQNHGNYSVRLQGIFVLCSGQGIVSGVCVPSWTSAGPDQLPFARTVHGQPLTSAGAIESAADAGLVALIDLGPAAVIVGTISGH
;
A
#
# COMPACT_ATOMS: atom_id res chain seq x y z
N MET A 1 75.77 -46.16 10.79
CA MET A 1 74.69 -46.70 9.92
C MET A 1 74.17 -47.95 10.59
N ILE A 2 73.01 -47.85 11.25
CA ILE A 2 72.29 -48.95 11.91
C ILE A 2 70.88 -48.91 11.36
N THR A 3 70.45 -50.06 10.83
CA THR A 3 69.10 -50.42 10.41
C THR A 3 68.14 -50.49 11.59
N THR A 4 66.92 -49.97 11.41
CA THR A 4 65.72 -50.56 12.02
C THR A 4 64.52 -50.31 11.13
N VAL A 5 64.13 -51.37 10.40
CA VAL A 5 62.79 -51.56 9.85
C VAL A 5 61.93 -52.12 10.99
N LEU A 6 60.78 -51.52 11.28
CA LEU A 6 59.74 -52.18 12.07
C LEU A 6 58.38 -52.04 11.37
N GLN A 7 57.70 -53.17 11.33
CA GLN A 7 56.55 -53.50 10.50
C GLN A 7 55.20 -53.02 11.07
N ARG A 8 54.35 -52.52 10.16
CA ARG A 8 52.99 -53.00 9.86
C ARG A 8 51.92 -52.91 10.97
N THR A 9 51.00 -51.96 10.80
CA THR A 9 49.57 -52.21 11.10
C THR A 9 48.66 -51.43 10.17
N THR A 10 47.97 -52.16 9.29
CA THR A 10 46.85 -51.72 8.48
C THR A 10 45.70 -51.30 9.40
N ARG A 11 45.17 -50.09 9.22
CA ARG A 11 43.81 -49.72 9.66
C ARG A 11 43.27 -48.63 8.73
N THR A 12 42.68 -49.07 7.64
CA THR A 12 41.70 -48.32 6.87
C THR A 12 40.54 -47.96 7.80
N PHE A 13 40.46 -46.69 8.20
CA PHE A 13 39.23 -46.10 8.73
C PHE A 13 38.73 -45.10 7.71
N MET A 14 37.65 -45.48 7.04
CA MET A 14 36.85 -44.60 6.19
C MET A 14 36.30 -43.47 7.06
N ALA A 15 36.85 -42.28 6.91
CA ALA A 15 36.26 -41.08 7.48
C ALA A 15 35.04 -40.71 6.62
N ALA A 16 33.86 -41.02 7.14
CA ALA A 16 32.59 -40.60 6.56
C ALA A 16 32.51 -39.08 6.54
N ILE A 17 32.40 -38.50 5.35
CA ILE A 17 32.10 -37.09 5.12
C ILE A 17 30.64 -36.87 5.53
N VAL A 18 30.41 -36.30 6.71
CA VAL A 18 29.09 -35.75 7.07
C VAL A 18 29.01 -34.35 6.49
N LEU A 19 28.48 -34.24 5.27
CA LEU A 19 27.97 -32.98 4.72
C LEU A 19 26.68 -32.63 5.46
N ALA A 20 26.81 -31.90 6.57
CA ALA A 20 25.68 -31.23 7.19
C ALA A 20 25.30 -29.99 6.35
N THR A 21 24.54 -30.21 5.28
CA THR A 21 23.83 -29.12 4.60
C THR A 21 22.73 -28.62 5.53
N VAL A 22 23.04 -27.60 6.33
CA VAL A 22 22.01 -26.80 6.99
C VAL A 22 21.34 -25.97 5.90
N ALA A 23 20.30 -26.55 5.29
CA ALA A 23 19.34 -25.77 4.54
C ALA A 23 18.69 -24.81 5.55
N LEU A 24 19.12 -23.55 5.54
CA LEU A 24 18.29 -22.47 6.08
C LEU A 24 17.04 -22.43 5.19
N GLY A 25 16.06 -23.22 5.56
CA GLY A 25 14.68 -23.02 5.14
C GLY A 25 14.24 -21.69 5.73
N VAL A 26 14.54 -20.60 5.03
CA VAL A 26 13.69 -19.42 5.10
C VAL A 26 12.34 -19.95 4.67
N ALA A 27 11.43 -20.11 5.63
CA ALA A 27 10.02 -20.26 5.35
C ALA A 27 9.62 -19.00 4.59
N VAL A 28 9.75 -19.04 3.27
CA VAL A 28 8.97 -18.18 2.40
C VAL A 28 7.56 -18.67 2.64
N THR A 29 6.88 -18.05 3.61
CA THR A 29 5.45 -18.22 3.74
C THR A 29 4.88 -17.94 2.35
N PRO A 30 4.19 -18.89 1.71
CA PRO A 30 3.53 -18.60 0.46
C PRO A 30 2.66 -17.36 0.72
N SER A 31 2.82 -16.36 -0.14
CA SER A 31 1.91 -15.22 -0.17
C SER A 31 0.49 -15.78 -0.17
N VAL A 32 -0.26 -15.51 0.89
CA VAL A 32 -1.68 -15.82 0.98
C VAL A 32 -2.36 -15.45 -0.33
N ASP A 33 -3.12 -16.41 -0.83
CA ASP A 33 -3.43 -16.66 -2.22
C ASP A 33 -3.95 -15.46 -3.02
N ALA A 34 -3.50 -15.37 -4.27
CA ALA A 34 -4.02 -14.45 -5.27
C ALA A 34 -5.48 -14.74 -5.68
N ASP A 35 -6.11 -15.81 -5.17
CA ASP A 35 -7.46 -16.27 -5.56
C ASP A 35 -8.54 -16.15 -4.46
N GLY A 36 -8.25 -15.51 -3.32
CA GLY A 36 -9.18 -15.44 -2.17
C GLY A 36 -9.42 -14.06 -1.55
N LEU A 37 -8.71 -13.02 -1.99
CA LEU A 37 -8.86 -11.67 -1.45
C LEU A 37 -10.11 -10.99 -2.01
N ARG A 38 -10.99 -10.54 -1.13
CA ARG A 38 -12.21 -9.78 -1.48
C ARG A 38 -11.91 -8.29 -1.59
N ASN A 39 -12.76 -7.56 -2.30
CA ASN A 39 -12.71 -6.11 -2.29
C ASN A 39 -12.99 -5.61 -0.86
N CYS A 40 -12.22 -4.64 -0.37
CA CYS A 40 -12.41 -4.10 0.97
C CYS A 40 -13.82 -3.52 1.18
N ALA A 41 -14.43 -2.96 0.13
CA ALA A 41 -15.80 -2.46 0.15
C ALA A 41 -16.84 -3.57 0.46
N ASP A 42 -16.55 -4.82 0.10
CA ASP A 42 -17.47 -5.95 0.27
C ASP A 42 -17.38 -6.60 1.66
N ILE A 43 -16.39 -6.23 2.47
CA ILE A 43 -16.17 -6.81 3.79
C ILE A 43 -16.97 -6.03 4.82
N THR A 44 -18.08 -6.63 5.28
CA THR A 44 -18.98 -6.04 6.27
C THR A 44 -18.88 -6.76 7.63
N GLY A 45 -19.35 -6.08 8.67
CA GLY A 45 -19.44 -6.65 10.02
C GLY A 45 -18.11 -6.73 10.78
N PRO A 46 -18.02 -7.57 11.83
CA PRO A 46 -16.88 -7.57 12.78
C PRO A 46 -15.50 -7.90 12.18
N GLN A 47 -15.46 -8.34 10.92
CA GLN A 47 -14.23 -8.66 10.19
C GLN A 47 -13.68 -7.46 9.41
N SER A 48 -14.43 -6.36 9.30
CA SER A 48 -13.95 -5.11 8.70
C SER A 48 -12.68 -4.64 9.42
N GLY A 49 -11.59 -4.45 8.65
CA GLY A 49 -10.27 -4.09 9.17
C GLY A 49 -9.47 -5.22 9.82
N ARG A 50 -9.91 -6.49 9.74
CA ARG A 50 -9.22 -7.66 10.32
C ARG A 50 -8.81 -8.72 9.31
N VAL A 51 -9.15 -8.54 8.05
CA VAL A 51 -8.78 -9.46 6.97
C VAL A 51 -8.02 -8.68 5.92
N GLY A 52 -7.03 -9.31 5.28
CA GLY A 52 -6.44 -8.76 4.07
C GLY A 52 -7.53 -8.61 3.00
N CYS A 53 -7.48 -7.50 2.27
CA CYS A 53 -8.43 -7.20 1.21
C CYS A 53 -7.74 -6.38 0.12
N TYR A 54 -8.42 -6.09 -0.97
CA TYR A 54 -7.89 -5.23 -2.02
C TYR A 54 -8.83 -4.07 -2.33
N GLU A 55 -8.27 -2.97 -2.80
CA GLU A 55 -8.98 -1.90 -3.49
C GLU A 55 -8.20 -1.56 -4.76
N ASN A 56 -8.88 -0.93 -5.71
CA ASN A 56 -8.16 -0.26 -6.80
C ASN A 56 -7.64 1.07 -6.25
N VAL A 57 -6.52 1.54 -6.79
CA VAL A 57 -5.98 2.87 -6.50
C VAL A 57 -5.57 3.53 -7.81
N TRP A 58 -5.63 4.84 -7.87
CA TRP A 58 -5.17 5.59 -9.04
C TRP A 58 -3.66 5.85 -8.99
N VAL A 59 -3.00 5.58 -10.11
CA VAL A 59 -1.59 5.91 -10.37
C VAL A 59 -1.52 6.52 -11.76
N ASP A 60 -1.15 7.80 -11.83
CA ASP A 60 -0.96 8.52 -13.10
C ASP A 60 -2.10 8.35 -14.11
N GLY A 61 -3.35 8.39 -13.62
CA GLY A 61 -4.55 8.26 -14.45
C GLY A 61 -4.99 6.82 -14.76
N VAL A 62 -4.30 5.80 -14.24
CA VAL A 62 -4.66 4.38 -14.40
C VAL A 62 -5.04 3.79 -13.05
N GLN A 63 -6.06 2.92 -13.03
CA GLN A 63 -6.37 2.14 -11.84
C GLN A 63 -5.53 0.88 -11.78
N VAL A 64 -4.87 0.66 -10.65
CA VAL A 64 -4.12 -0.56 -10.34
C VAL A 64 -4.62 -1.16 -9.04
N ARG A 65 -4.44 -2.47 -8.87
CA ARG A 65 -4.87 -3.15 -7.65
C ARG A 65 -3.85 -2.91 -6.53
N MET A 66 -4.32 -2.51 -5.36
CA MET A 66 -3.55 -2.50 -4.12
C MET A 66 -4.17 -3.50 -3.14
N THR A 67 -3.35 -4.44 -2.66
CA THR A 67 -3.72 -5.37 -1.60
C THR A 67 -3.22 -4.83 -0.27
N PHE A 68 -4.11 -4.66 0.71
CA PHE A 68 -3.76 -4.16 2.04
C PHE A 68 -3.33 -5.32 2.94
N ALA A 69 -2.21 -5.14 3.63
CA ALA A 69 -1.75 -6.09 4.62
C ALA A 69 -2.45 -5.79 5.96
N ASN A 70 -3.09 -6.80 6.58
CA ASN A 70 -3.68 -6.66 7.92
C ASN A 70 -2.61 -6.70 9.05
N THR A 71 -1.43 -6.17 8.78
CA THR A 71 -0.31 -6.20 9.71
C THR A 71 0.00 -4.77 10.15
N SER A 72 -0.23 -4.48 11.43
CA SER A 72 0.49 -3.39 12.09
C SER A 72 1.96 -3.78 12.21
N PHE A 73 2.88 -2.86 11.94
CA PHE A 73 4.30 -3.08 12.21
C PHE A 73 4.65 -2.53 13.59
N ALA A 74 5.44 -3.28 14.35
CA ALA A 74 6.11 -2.78 15.55
C ALA A 74 7.28 -1.86 15.14
N GLY A 75 7.35 -0.68 15.76
CA GLY A 75 8.39 0.33 15.50
C GLY A 75 7.81 1.73 15.27
N SER A 76 8.66 2.76 15.36
CA SER A 76 8.23 4.13 15.09
C SER A 76 7.83 4.29 13.61
N THR A 77 6.74 4.99 13.34
CA THR A 77 6.38 5.43 11.98
C THR A 77 7.53 6.27 11.40
N PRO A 78 8.09 5.90 10.23
CA PRO A 78 9.09 6.72 9.55
C PRO A 78 8.53 8.13 9.31
N LYS A 79 9.36 9.16 9.48
CA LYS A 79 8.91 10.56 9.41
C LYS A 79 8.52 11.04 8.01
N GLN A 80 8.92 10.34 6.96
CA GLN A 80 8.61 10.68 5.57
C GLN A 80 8.12 9.42 4.87
N LEU A 81 6.80 9.27 4.80
CA LEU A 81 6.15 8.26 3.97
C LEU A 81 5.58 8.97 2.73
N ASP A 82 5.53 8.24 1.61
CA ASP A 82 4.81 8.72 0.43
C ASP A 82 3.30 8.83 0.73
N PRO A 83 2.57 9.73 0.06
CA PRO A 83 1.18 9.97 0.34
C PRO A 83 0.27 8.86 -0.20
N PHE A 84 -0.73 8.51 0.59
CA PHE A 84 -1.96 7.82 0.19
C PHE A 84 -3.10 8.83 0.25
N TYR A 85 -3.41 9.44 -0.88
CA TYR A 85 -4.43 10.47 -0.97
C TYR A 85 -5.81 9.84 -0.94
N VAL A 86 -6.69 10.37 -0.09
CA VAL A 86 -8.11 10.03 -0.01
C VAL A 86 -8.90 11.23 -0.48
N LEU A 87 -9.70 11.05 -1.53
CA LEU A 87 -10.39 12.12 -2.23
C LEU A 87 -11.80 11.68 -2.64
N ALA A 88 -12.58 12.57 -3.25
CA ALA A 88 -13.91 12.19 -3.71
C ALA A 88 -13.83 11.15 -4.84
N PRO A 89 -14.88 10.34 -5.04
CA PRO A 89 -14.93 9.37 -6.14
C PRO A 89 -14.63 10.00 -7.50
N GLN A 90 -13.71 9.37 -8.24
CA GLN A 90 -13.31 9.80 -9.59
C GLN A 90 -14.08 9.03 -10.67
N THR A 91 -14.74 7.93 -10.32
CA THR A 91 -15.67 7.20 -11.19
C THR A 91 -17.03 6.98 -10.51
N SER A 92 -17.95 6.30 -11.21
CA SER A 92 -19.20 5.80 -10.63
C SER A 92 -19.02 4.57 -9.71
N ALA A 93 -17.83 3.97 -9.69
CA ALA A 93 -17.48 2.83 -8.86
C ALA A 93 -16.41 3.27 -7.83
N PRO A 94 -16.84 3.88 -6.71
CA PRO A 94 -15.93 4.34 -5.67
C PRO A 94 -15.25 3.19 -4.97
N GLN A 95 -14.04 3.43 -4.46
CA GLN A 95 -13.25 2.43 -3.77
C GLN A 95 -13.71 2.23 -2.32
N GLY A 96 -14.22 3.30 -1.68
CA GLY A 96 -14.91 3.24 -0.39
C GLY A 96 -16.40 3.60 -0.48
N TRP A 97 -17.24 2.89 0.27
CA TRP A 97 -18.69 3.16 0.35
C TRP A 97 -19.30 2.76 1.72
N PRO A 98 -20.38 3.42 2.18
CA PRO A 98 -21.14 3.00 3.36
C PRO A 98 -21.71 1.57 3.29
N PRO A 99 -21.83 0.83 4.40
CA PRO A 99 -21.73 1.28 5.79
C PRO A 99 -20.31 1.19 6.36
N ASN A 100 -19.37 0.60 5.63
CA ASN A 100 -18.04 0.28 6.15
C ASN A 100 -17.17 1.52 6.29
N THR A 101 -17.36 2.47 5.38
CA THR A 101 -16.63 3.74 5.34
C THR A 101 -17.52 4.79 4.66
N PHE A 102 -16.93 5.86 4.17
CA PHE A 102 -17.58 6.89 3.39
C PHE A 102 -17.20 6.81 1.92
N LEU A 103 -17.87 7.62 1.10
CA LEU A 103 -17.64 7.69 -0.33
C LEU A 103 -16.28 8.29 -0.69
N HIS A 104 -15.35 7.50 -1.22
CA HIS A 104 -14.04 8.03 -1.62
C HIS A 104 -13.30 7.14 -2.62
N ASP A 105 -12.29 7.73 -3.25
CA ASP A 105 -11.24 7.06 -4.02
C ASP A 105 -9.86 7.36 -3.40
N HIS A 106 -8.85 6.65 -3.89
CA HIS A 106 -7.47 6.73 -3.48
C HIS A 106 -6.54 7.01 -4.65
N VAL A 107 -5.53 7.85 -4.41
CA VAL A 107 -4.44 8.11 -5.36
C VAL A 107 -3.11 7.91 -4.65
N VAL A 108 -2.17 7.24 -5.33
CA VAL A 108 -0.81 7.04 -4.83
C VAL A 108 0.19 7.52 -5.88
N ARG A 109 1.33 8.05 -5.44
CA ARG A 109 2.32 8.68 -6.35
C ARG A 109 2.99 7.69 -7.29
N ARG A 110 3.25 6.47 -6.82
CA ARG A 110 3.99 5.47 -7.57
C ARG A 110 3.23 4.17 -7.60
N GLY A 111 3.22 3.59 -8.79
CA GLY A 111 2.84 2.21 -9.02
C GLY A 111 3.88 1.50 -9.88
N PRO A 112 3.64 0.24 -10.23
CA PRO A 112 4.46 -0.55 -11.14
C PRO A 112 4.42 0.02 -12.56
N THR A 113 5.20 1.07 -12.84
CA THR A 113 5.19 1.73 -14.15
C THR A 113 6.15 1.10 -15.16
N GLN A 114 7.01 0.17 -14.76
CA GLN A 114 8.04 -0.40 -15.65
C GLN A 114 8.29 -1.92 -15.58
N ASN A 115 8.08 -2.60 -14.44
CA ASN A 115 8.51 -4.00 -14.31
C ASN A 115 7.37 -5.02 -14.13
N HIS A 116 6.10 -4.64 -14.29
CA HIS A 116 4.93 -5.53 -14.07
C HIS A 116 5.00 -6.34 -12.74
N GLY A 117 5.73 -5.81 -11.76
CA GLY A 117 6.02 -6.47 -10.49
C GLY A 117 5.05 -6.05 -9.39
N ASN A 118 5.14 -6.75 -8.27
CA ASN A 118 4.46 -6.38 -7.03
C ASN A 118 5.37 -5.49 -6.18
N TYR A 119 4.83 -4.39 -5.67
CA TYR A 119 5.60 -3.40 -4.90
C TYR A 119 4.97 -3.21 -3.52
N SER A 120 5.69 -3.62 -2.48
CA SER A 120 5.27 -3.33 -1.11
C SER A 120 5.49 -1.86 -0.78
N VAL A 121 4.47 -1.23 -0.22
CA VAL A 121 4.44 0.20 0.10
C VAL A 121 4.03 0.42 1.55
N ARG A 122 4.56 1.51 2.11
CA ARG A 122 4.13 2.10 3.37
C ARG A 122 3.86 3.57 3.12
N LEU A 123 2.62 3.99 3.30
CA LEU A 123 2.12 5.29 2.88
C LEU A 123 1.44 6.02 4.04
N GLN A 124 1.39 7.34 3.97
CA GLN A 124 0.69 8.20 4.93
C GLN A 124 -0.67 8.63 4.38
N GLY A 125 -1.74 8.39 5.11
CA GLY A 125 -3.09 8.82 4.75
C GLY A 125 -3.23 10.34 4.78
N ILE A 126 -3.69 10.92 3.66
CA ILE A 126 -3.89 12.36 3.50
C ILE A 126 -5.26 12.60 2.88
N PHE A 127 -6.11 13.42 3.49
CA PHE A 127 -7.34 13.87 2.84
C PHE A 127 -7.04 14.99 1.84
N VAL A 128 -7.68 14.92 0.67
CA VAL A 128 -7.66 15.98 -0.34
C VAL A 128 -9.03 16.66 -0.35
N LEU A 129 -9.08 17.86 0.21
CA LEU A 129 -10.29 18.65 0.33
C LEU A 129 -10.20 19.88 -0.59
N CYS A 130 -11.30 20.30 -1.20
CA CYS A 130 -11.32 21.62 -1.83
C CYS A 130 -11.08 22.70 -0.76
N SER A 131 -10.18 23.63 -1.03
CA SER A 131 -9.95 24.77 -0.15
C SER A 131 -11.10 25.77 -0.26
N GLY A 132 -11.22 26.70 0.70
CA GLY A 132 -12.20 27.78 0.60
C GLY A 132 -12.03 28.59 -0.70
N GLN A 133 -10.79 28.87 -1.12
CA GLN A 133 -10.49 29.54 -2.39
C GLN A 133 -10.92 28.70 -3.59
N GLY A 134 -10.61 27.39 -3.59
CA GLY A 134 -10.98 26.48 -4.67
C GLY A 134 -12.50 26.40 -4.86
N ILE A 135 -13.27 26.37 -3.76
CA ILE A 135 -14.74 26.36 -3.79
C ILE A 135 -15.28 27.70 -4.27
N VAL A 136 -14.84 28.82 -3.68
CA VAL A 136 -15.37 30.17 -3.99
C VAL A 136 -15.09 30.56 -5.45
N SER A 137 -13.93 30.18 -5.98
CA SER A 137 -13.60 30.39 -7.39
C SER A 137 -14.33 29.46 -8.35
N GLY A 138 -14.98 28.40 -7.84
CA GLY A 138 -15.60 27.34 -8.64
C GLY A 138 -14.60 26.43 -9.36
N VAL A 139 -13.29 26.63 -9.13
CA VAL A 139 -12.24 25.86 -9.79
C VAL A 139 -12.13 24.46 -9.22
N CYS A 140 -12.25 24.31 -7.90
CA CYS A 140 -12.34 23.02 -7.23
C CYS A 140 -13.80 22.67 -6.97
N VAL A 141 -14.28 21.59 -7.56
CA VAL A 141 -15.63 21.08 -7.33
C VAL A 141 -15.56 19.97 -6.29
N PRO A 142 -16.19 20.15 -5.10
CA PRO A 142 -16.18 19.12 -4.08
C PRO A 142 -17.31 18.10 -4.26
N SER A 143 -17.14 16.92 -3.65
CA SER A 143 -18.25 16.08 -3.22
C SER A 143 -18.36 16.15 -1.71
N TRP A 144 -19.46 16.71 -1.21
CA TRP A 144 -19.74 16.80 0.21
C TRP A 144 -20.00 15.41 0.79
N THR A 145 -19.05 14.91 1.56
CA THR A 145 -19.05 13.54 2.06
C THR A 145 -18.87 13.52 3.56
N SER A 146 -19.67 12.71 4.25
CA SER A 146 -19.56 12.50 5.70
C SER A 146 -18.47 11.48 6.00
N ALA A 147 -17.30 11.94 6.47
CA ALA A 147 -16.20 11.09 6.97
C ALA A 147 -16.18 11.04 8.51
N GLY A 148 -17.35 11.20 9.13
CA GLY A 148 -17.55 11.43 10.56
C GLY A 148 -18.87 12.16 10.80
N PRO A 149 -19.03 12.88 11.93
CA PRO A 149 -20.23 13.67 12.19
C PRO A 149 -20.38 14.85 11.21
N ASP A 150 -19.26 15.34 10.65
CA ASP A 150 -19.24 16.50 9.77
C ASP A 150 -19.13 16.10 8.29
N GLN A 151 -19.72 16.92 7.42
CA GLN A 151 -19.49 16.84 5.98
C GLN A 151 -18.21 17.59 5.59
N LEU A 152 -17.35 16.91 4.84
CA LEU A 152 -16.11 17.48 4.34
C LEU A 152 -16.17 17.63 2.80
N PRO A 153 -15.59 18.71 2.23
CA PRO A 153 -15.62 18.98 0.80
C PRO A 153 -14.50 18.22 0.07
N PHE A 154 -14.58 16.89 0.02
CA PHE A 154 -13.57 16.10 -0.68
C PHE A 154 -13.45 16.51 -2.15
N ALA A 155 -12.23 16.74 -2.64
CA ALA A 155 -12.02 17.27 -3.98
C ALA A 155 -12.39 16.23 -5.04
N ARG A 156 -13.29 16.58 -5.96
CA ARG A 156 -13.68 15.72 -7.09
C ARG A 156 -12.95 16.13 -8.36
N THR A 157 -13.00 17.40 -8.71
CA THR A 157 -12.29 17.94 -9.88
C THR A 157 -11.64 19.27 -9.55
N VAL A 158 -10.57 19.58 -10.28
CA VAL A 158 -9.92 20.89 -10.30
C VAL A 158 -9.79 21.32 -11.76
N HIS A 159 -10.26 22.52 -12.11
CA HIS A 159 -10.38 22.97 -13.51
C HIS A 159 -11.19 21.99 -14.40
N GLY A 160 -12.19 21.32 -13.82
CA GLY A 160 -12.98 20.30 -14.50
C GLY A 160 -12.24 18.99 -14.78
N GLN A 161 -10.96 18.86 -14.37
CA GLN A 161 -10.17 17.66 -14.54
C GLN A 161 -10.26 16.76 -13.29
N PRO A 162 -10.32 15.43 -13.46
CA PRO A 162 -10.26 14.51 -12.35
C PRO A 162 -8.87 14.50 -11.70
N LEU A 163 -8.83 14.19 -10.40
CA LEU A 163 -7.62 14.15 -9.60
C LEU A 163 -7.10 12.70 -9.47
N THR A 164 -6.72 12.09 -10.60
CA THR A 164 -6.31 10.67 -10.67
C THR A 164 -4.80 10.46 -10.69
N SER A 165 -4.02 11.49 -10.38
CA SER A 165 -2.56 11.41 -10.24
C SER A 165 -2.07 12.30 -9.09
N ALA A 166 -0.98 11.88 -8.45
CA ALA A 166 -0.38 12.67 -7.38
C ALA A 166 0.08 14.05 -7.88
N GLY A 167 0.64 14.11 -9.09
CA GLY A 167 1.06 15.38 -9.70
C GLY A 167 -0.09 16.39 -9.87
N ALA A 168 -1.30 15.93 -10.24
CA ALA A 168 -2.46 16.81 -10.34
C ALA A 168 -2.91 17.33 -8.97
N ILE A 169 -2.89 16.47 -7.95
CA ILE A 169 -3.25 16.82 -6.57
C ILE A 169 -2.24 17.82 -5.99
N GLU A 170 -0.96 17.52 -6.10
CA GLU A 170 0.13 18.34 -5.58
C GLU A 170 0.17 19.70 -6.28
N SER A 171 0.01 19.75 -7.60
CA SER A 171 -0.09 21.00 -8.34
C SER A 171 -1.31 21.84 -7.93
N ALA A 172 -2.46 21.21 -7.68
CA ALA A 172 -3.64 21.91 -7.18
C ALA A 172 -3.44 22.44 -5.75
N ALA A 173 -2.69 21.71 -4.92
CA ALA A 173 -2.36 22.12 -3.57
C ALA A 173 -1.41 23.33 -3.57
N ASP A 174 -0.38 23.29 -4.42
CA ASP A 174 0.56 24.40 -4.62
C ASP A 174 -0.15 25.67 -5.13
N ALA A 175 -1.20 25.51 -5.94
CA ALA A 175 -2.05 26.61 -6.39
C ALA A 175 -3.06 27.10 -5.32
N GLY A 176 -3.10 26.48 -4.14
CA GLY A 176 -4.02 26.81 -3.05
C GLY A 176 -5.49 26.42 -3.33
N LEU A 177 -5.75 25.58 -4.32
CA LEU A 177 -7.10 25.17 -4.74
C LEU A 177 -7.63 23.99 -3.93
N VAL A 178 -6.73 23.16 -3.40
CA VAL A 178 -7.04 22.08 -2.47
C VAL A 178 -6.20 22.21 -1.20
N ALA A 179 -6.70 21.64 -0.11
CA ALA A 179 -5.98 21.48 1.15
C ALA A 179 -5.65 20.00 1.35
N LEU A 180 -4.39 19.71 1.69
CA LEU A 180 -3.91 18.39 2.05
C LEU A 180 -3.88 18.26 3.56
N ILE A 181 -4.72 17.38 4.12
CA ILE A 181 -4.83 17.19 5.56
C ILE A 181 -4.18 15.86 5.93
N ASP A 182 -3.02 15.93 6.59
CA ASP A 182 -2.37 14.75 7.15
C ASP A 182 -3.22 14.18 8.30
N LEU A 183 -3.58 12.91 8.20
CA LEU A 183 -4.40 12.20 9.18
C LEU A 183 -3.60 11.75 10.41
N GLY A 184 -2.30 12.03 10.45
CA GLY A 184 -1.43 11.83 11.59
C GLY A 184 -0.82 10.42 11.68
N PRO A 185 -0.03 10.15 12.73
CA PRO A 185 0.87 9.00 12.78
C PRO A 185 0.18 7.63 12.84
N ALA A 186 -1.13 7.61 13.11
CA ALA A 186 -1.95 6.39 13.14
C ALA A 186 -2.52 6.02 11.76
N ALA A 187 -2.52 6.94 10.79
CA ALA A 187 -3.09 6.74 9.46
C ALA A 187 -2.04 6.20 8.46
N VAL A 188 -1.28 5.19 8.89
CA VAL A 188 -0.28 4.54 8.04
C VAL A 188 -0.94 3.41 7.27
N ILE A 189 -0.84 3.46 5.95
CA ILE A 189 -1.36 2.43 5.04
C ILE A 189 -0.22 1.53 4.59
N VAL A 190 -0.43 0.22 4.70
CA VAL A 190 0.51 -0.80 4.25
C VAL A 190 -0.18 -1.67 3.22
N GLY A 191 0.50 -1.89 2.10
CA GLY A 191 0.00 -2.83 1.12
C GLY A 191 1.02 -3.20 0.07
N THR A 192 0.54 -3.91 -0.94
CA THR A 192 1.28 -4.28 -2.13
C THR A 192 0.50 -3.78 -3.35
N ILE A 193 1.13 -2.97 -4.18
CA ILE A 193 0.57 -2.52 -5.45
C ILE A 193 1.00 -3.51 -6.54
N SER A 194 0.03 -4.06 -7.27
CA SER A 194 0.25 -5.09 -8.30
C SER A 194 0.24 -4.47 -9.70
N GLY A 195 1.25 -4.81 -10.51
CA GLY A 195 1.38 -4.34 -11.89
C GLY A 195 0.97 -5.42 -12.85
N HIS A 196 -0.33 -5.52 -13.11
CA HIS A 196 -0.83 -6.42 -14.15
C HIS A 196 -0.65 -5.78 -15.52
#